data_AF-A0A2A8CC83-F1
#
_entry.id   AF-A0A2A8CC83-F1
#
_cell.length_a   1.000
_cell.length_b   1.000
_cell.length_c   1.000
_cell.angle_alpha   90.00
_cell.angle_beta   90.00
_cell.angle_gamma   90.00
#
_symmetry.space_group_name_H-M   'P 1'
#
loop_
_entity.id
_entity.type
_entity.pdbx_description
1 polymer ?
#
loop_
_entity_poly.entity_id
_entity_poly.type
_entity_poly.pdbx_seq_one_letter_code
_entity_poly.pdbx_strand_id
1 'polypeptide(L)'
;MKKVILIIVCLLLLIISYSHFEKNDETTKQKEKSALSTPHWIDKQTNDSFYHLVLGDSLAKGYGSTQGGFAELASKQIEEQIHKPIRVENLGVNGLTTDRLVQKIQAEEVQQKIKEANIITINIGGNNLFRLNRDVGVIDGIKMLNKEKTHFEEDVKNIVKTVRTLNPNALLILSELYNPLQLDDSIASYADMFLDGWNDAVYSISKANQPSIVLPIRKLIPNDKKELLYDQVHPNDKGYEIIANAFTKQVLSYKY
;
A
#
# COMPACT_ATOMS: atom_id res chain seq x y z
N MET A 1 -52.45 -11.21 47.99
CA MET A 1 -51.73 -11.88 46.87
C MET A 1 -51.19 -10.88 45.84
N LYS A 2 -52.01 -10.03 45.21
CA LYS A 2 -51.56 -9.06 44.17
C LYS A 2 -50.42 -8.12 44.60
N LYS A 3 -50.44 -7.61 45.84
CA LYS A 3 -49.37 -6.72 46.37
C LYS A 3 -48.01 -7.43 46.55
N VAL A 4 -48.01 -8.72 46.90
CA VAL A 4 -46.79 -9.52 47.09
C VAL A 4 -46.13 -9.83 45.74
N ILE A 5 -46.95 -10.15 44.73
CA ILE A 5 -46.48 -10.38 43.36
C ILE A 5 -45.82 -9.12 42.78
N LEU A 6 -46.40 -7.93 43.01
CA LEU A 6 -45.84 -6.66 42.54
C LEU A 6 -44.45 -6.37 43.13
N ILE A 7 -44.26 -6.64 44.43
CA ILE A 7 -42.97 -6.44 45.11
C ILE A 7 -41.89 -7.36 44.54
N ILE A 8 -42.23 -8.63 44.28
CA ILE A 8 -41.28 -9.61 43.70
C ILE A 8 -40.86 -9.18 42.29
N VAL A 9 -41.78 -8.68 41.47
CA VAL A 9 -41.48 -8.19 40.12
C VAL A 9 -40.55 -6.97 40.18
N CYS A 10 -40.77 -6.03 41.09
CA CYS A 10 -39.88 -4.86 41.23
C CYS A 10 -38.46 -5.25 41.68
N LEU A 11 -38.33 -6.23 42.59
CA LEU A 11 -37.02 -6.73 43.02
C LEU A 11 -36.27 -7.43 41.88
N LEU A 12 -36.96 -8.23 41.06
CA LEU A 12 -36.35 -8.86 39.88
C LEU A 12 -35.88 -7.83 38.86
N LEU A 13 -36.65 -6.77 38.62
CA LEU A 13 -36.25 -5.70 37.71
C LEU A 13 -35.03 -4.92 38.23
N LEU A 14 -34.92 -4.71 39.54
CA LEU A 14 -33.74 -4.09 40.16
C LEU A 14 -32.49 -4.97 40.01
N ILE A 15 -32.61 -6.28 40.21
CA ILE A 15 -31.50 -7.21 40.04
C ILE A 15 -31.04 -7.23 38.58
N ILE A 16 -31.98 -7.32 37.62
CA ILE A 16 -31.65 -7.30 36.19
C ILE A 16 -30.96 -5.97 35.81
N SER A 17 -31.47 -4.85 36.30
CA SER A 17 -30.88 -3.52 36.07
C SER A 17 -29.46 -3.44 36.63
N TYR A 18 -29.25 -3.93 37.86
CA TYR A 18 -27.94 -3.95 38.51
C TYR A 18 -26.95 -4.86 37.77
N SER A 19 -27.36 -6.06 37.35
CA SER A 19 -26.53 -6.96 36.54
C SER A 19 -26.17 -6.36 35.19
N HIS A 20 -27.08 -5.59 34.58
CA HIS A 20 -26.79 -4.88 33.33
C HIS A 20 -25.80 -3.71 33.55
N PHE A 21 -25.89 -3.04 34.69
CA PHE A 21 -24.99 -1.94 35.07
C PHE A 21 -23.56 -2.44 35.33
N GLU A 22 -23.38 -3.51 36.12
CA GLU A 22 -22.05 -4.10 36.36
C GLU A 22 -21.40 -4.61 35.07
N LYS A 23 -22.17 -5.29 34.21
CA LYS A 23 -21.66 -5.78 32.92
C LYS A 23 -21.20 -4.64 32.02
N ASN A 24 -21.91 -3.51 32.03
CA ASN A 24 -21.55 -2.30 31.28
C ASN A 24 -20.31 -1.61 31.88
N ASP A 25 -20.17 -1.57 33.21
CA ASP A 25 -19.01 -0.97 33.88
C ASP A 25 -17.73 -1.80 33.65
N GLU A 26 -17.84 -3.14 33.67
CA GLU A 26 -16.72 -4.04 33.31
C GLU A 26 -16.32 -3.92 31.83
N THR A 27 -17.29 -3.83 30.91
CA THR A 27 -16.98 -3.60 29.48
C THR A 27 -16.37 -2.22 29.25
N THR A 28 -16.80 -1.20 30.00
CA THR A 28 -16.25 0.16 29.90
C THR A 28 -14.82 0.21 30.44
N LYS A 29 -14.55 -0.42 31.58
CA LYS A 29 -13.20 -0.53 32.17
C LYS A 29 -12.23 -1.34 31.30
N GLN A 30 -12.69 -2.38 30.61
CA GLN A 30 -11.86 -3.11 29.63
C GLN A 30 -11.59 -2.29 28.36
N LYS A 31 -12.56 -1.50 27.88
CA LYS A 31 -12.37 -0.57 26.75
C LYS A 31 -11.34 0.52 27.05
N GLU A 32 -11.35 1.06 28.27
CA GLU A 32 -10.39 2.10 28.68
C GLU A 32 -8.96 1.55 28.88
N LYS A 33 -8.79 0.33 29.41
CA LYS A 33 -7.45 -0.30 29.53
C LYS A 33 -6.84 -0.73 28.19
N SER A 34 -7.64 -0.93 27.14
CA SER A 34 -7.17 -1.24 25.79
C SER A 34 -6.74 0.02 25.00
N ALA A 35 -6.89 1.22 25.56
CA ALA A 35 -6.69 2.49 24.85
C ALA A 35 -5.31 3.13 25.06
N LEU A 36 -4.26 2.37 25.40
CA LEU A 36 -2.91 2.79 25.03
C LEU A 36 -2.78 2.59 23.52
N SER A 37 -3.12 3.63 22.74
CA SER A 37 -2.98 3.60 21.29
C SER A 37 -1.53 3.31 20.91
N THR A 38 -1.29 2.24 20.14
CA THR A 38 0.02 1.98 19.56
C THR A 38 0.54 3.26 18.88
N PRO A 39 1.77 3.70 19.19
CA PRO A 39 2.31 4.95 18.65
C PRO A 39 2.41 4.86 17.12
N HIS A 40 2.25 6.00 16.46
CA HIS A 40 2.46 6.05 15.01
C HIS A 40 3.95 5.86 14.71
N TRP A 41 4.26 5.22 13.59
CA TRP A 41 5.64 4.96 13.18
C TRP A 41 6.44 6.24 13.06
N ILE A 42 5.84 7.28 12.46
CA ILE A 42 6.49 8.56 12.21
C ILE A 42 6.90 9.26 13.52
N ASP A 43 6.09 9.12 14.58
CA ASP A 43 6.34 9.74 15.89
C ASP A 43 7.52 9.09 16.64
N LYS A 44 7.89 7.85 16.28
CA LYS A 44 9.05 7.15 16.85
C LYS A 44 10.36 7.48 16.15
N GLN A 45 10.33 8.21 15.03
CA GLN A 45 11.53 8.55 14.28
C GLN A 45 12.20 9.78 14.88
N THR A 46 13.43 9.60 15.40
CA THR A 46 14.20 10.65 16.05
C THR A 46 15.04 11.49 15.09
N ASN A 47 15.06 11.15 13.80
CA ASN A 47 15.85 11.85 12.79
C ASN A 47 15.39 13.32 12.63
N ASP A 48 16.34 14.22 12.40
CA ASP A 48 16.08 15.63 12.09
C ASP A 48 15.65 15.84 10.63
N SER A 49 15.98 14.88 9.76
CA SER A 49 15.58 14.82 8.35
C SER A 49 15.37 13.38 7.92
N PHE A 50 14.54 13.17 6.90
CA PHE A 50 14.29 11.85 6.33
C PHE A 50 14.90 11.72 4.94
N TYR A 51 15.25 10.48 4.60
CA TYR A 51 15.59 10.08 3.25
C TYR A 51 14.53 9.12 2.71
N HIS A 52 13.91 9.49 1.59
CA HIS A 52 12.97 8.67 0.84
C HIS A 52 13.59 8.19 -0.48
N LEU A 53 13.80 6.88 -0.60
CA LEU A 53 14.26 6.24 -1.82
C LEU A 53 13.06 5.69 -2.60
N VAL A 54 12.98 6.01 -3.90
CA VAL A 54 11.95 5.48 -4.80
C VAL A 54 12.58 4.52 -5.81
N LEU A 55 12.05 3.30 -5.89
CA LEU A 55 12.46 2.25 -6.79
C LEU A 55 11.26 1.79 -7.62
N GLY A 56 11.45 1.56 -8.91
CA GLY A 56 10.35 1.06 -9.72
C GLY A 56 10.36 1.41 -11.18
N ASP A 57 9.17 1.36 -11.77
CA ASP A 57 8.92 1.65 -13.17
C ASP A 57 8.51 3.12 -13.43
N SER A 58 7.76 3.36 -14.51
CA SER A 58 7.29 4.69 -14.93
C SER A 58 6.35 5.32 -13.92
N LEU A 59 5.51 4.55 -13.23
CA LEU A 59 4.60 5.12 -12.22
C LEU A 59 5.41 5.60 -11.01
N ALA A 60 6.41 4.82 -10.57
CA ALA A 60 7.36 5.20 -9.52
C ALA A 60 8.14 6.46 -9.91
N LYS A 61 8.57 6.53 -11.18
CA LYS A 61 9.29 7.69 -11.74
C LYS A 61 8.45 8.97 -11.79
N GLY A 62 7.13 8.86 -11.79
CA GLY A 62 6.23 10.01 -11.96
C GLY A 62 6.01 10.40 -13.43
N TYR A 63 6.11 9.45 -14.37
CA TYR A 63 5.89 9.72 -15.78
C TYR A 63 4.47 10.23 -16.05
N GLY A 64 4.35 11.36 -16.76
CA GLY A 64 3.07 12.06 -16.96
C GLY A 64 2.81 13.19 -15.95
N SER A 65 3.68 13.34 -14.95
CA SER A 65 3.65 14.47 -14.00
C SER A 65 4.65 15.57 -14.35
N THR A 66 4.25 16.81 -14.09
CA THR A 66 5.17 17.97 -14.07
C THR A 66 5.70 18.28 -12.66
N GLN A 67 5.21 17.55 -11.65
CA GLN A 67 5.45 17.79 -10.22
C GLN A 67 6.22 16.64 -9.53
N GLY A 68 6.82 15.72 -10.29
CA GLY A 68 7.63 14.62 -9.76
C GLY A 68 6.85 13.35 -9.37
N GLY A 69 5.55 13.29 -9.65
CA GLY A 69 4.71 12.12 -9.36
C GLY A 69 4.33 11.97 -7.89
N PHE A 70 3.70 10.84 -7.54
CA PHE A 70 3.10 10.69 -6.21
C PHE A 70 4.10 10.66 -5.05
N ALA A 71 5.31 10.12 -5.27
CA ALA A 71 6.30 9.96 -4.20
C ALA A 71 6.89 11.32 -3.79
N GLU A 72 7.17 12.20 -4.75
CA GLU A 72 7.64 13.57 -4.50
C GLU A 72 6.55 14.37 -3.78
N LEU A 73 5.33 14.37 -4.32
CA LEU A 73 4.19 15.07 -3.76
C LEU A 73 3.87 14.61 -2.32
N ALA A 74 3.84 13.30 -2.07
CA ALA A 74 3.58 12.76 -0.74
C ALA A 74 4.69 13.15 0.25
N SER A 75 5.95 13.12 -0.17
CA SER A 75 7.08 13.52 0.69
C SER A 75 6.98 14.96 1.11
N LYS A 76 6.64 15.87 0.18
CA LYS A 76 6.40 17.28 0.49
C LYS A 76 5.24 17.46 1.47
N GLN A 77 4.13 16.76 1.25
CA GLN A 77 2.98 16.83 2.16
C GLN A 77 3.32 16.30 3.56
N ILE A 78 4.10 15.22 3.66
CA ILE A 78 4.55 14.69 4.95
C ILE A 78 5.50 15.68 5.63
N GLU A 79 6.47 16.24 4.90
CA GLU A 79 7.41 17.28 5.38
C GLU A 79 6.67 18.45 6.02
N GLU A 80 5.63 18.96 5.36
CA GLU A 80 4.78 20.06 5.86
C GLU A 80 4.07 19.69 7.17
N GLN A 81 3.67 18.44 7.35
CA GLN A 81 2.98 17.98 8.57
C GLN A 81 3.94 17.77 9.74
N ILE A 82 5.10 17.16 9.48
CA ILE A 82 6.05 16.79 10.54
C ILE A 82 7.12 17.85 10.80
N HIS A 83 7.20 18.89 9.97
CA HIS A 83 8.18 19.97 10.03
C HIS A 83 9.63 19.47 10.01
N LYS A 84 9.91 18.40 9.26
CA LYS A 84 11.24 17.81 9.10
C LYS A 84 11.51 17.58 7.61
N PRO A 85 12.65 18.05 7.07
CA PRO A 85 12.97 17.90 5.65
C PRO A 85 12.96 16.44 5.20
N ILE A 86 12.42 16.18 4.01
CA ILE A 86 12.46 14.86 3.37
C ILE A 86 13.20 14.97 2.04
N ARG A 87 14.43 14.44 1.98
CA ARG A 87 15.15 14.31 0.71
C ARG A 87 14.58 13.12 -0.05
N VAL A 88 14.08 13.36 -1.26
CA VAL A 88 13.63 12.29 -2.16
C VAL A 88 14.74 11.99 -3.16
N GLU A 89 15.02 10.70 -3.37
CA GLU A 89 15.84 10.25 -4.49
C GLU A 89 15.08 9.19 -5.28
N ASN A 90 14.75 9.55 -6.52
CA ASN A 90 13.91 8.72 -7.38
C ASN A 90 14.75 7.98 -8.43
N LEU A 91 14.84 6.66 -8.29
CA LEU A 91 15.55 5.76 -9.21
C LEU A 91 14.58 4.97 -10.12
N GLY A 92 13.34 5.46 -10.27
CA GLY A 92 12.33 4.89 -11.17
C GLY A 92 12.75 4.96 -12.64
N VAL A 93 12.49 3.89 -13.39
CA VAL A 93 12.89 3.76 -14.80
C VAL A 93 11.70 3.34 -15.65
N ASN A 94 11.39 4.10 -16.71
CA ASN A 94 10.31 3.75 -17.62
C ASN A 94 10.50 2.34 -18.20
N GLY A 95 9.42 1.54 -18.22
CA GLY A 95 9.44 0.19 -18.77
C GLY A 95 10.19 -0.85 -17.93
N LEU A 96 10.61 -0.51 -16.70
CA LEU A 96 11.27 -1.47 -15.81
C LEU A 96 10.31 -2.59 -15.41
N THR A 97 10.80 -3.82 -15.45
CA THR A 97 10.09 -5.03 -14.98
C THR A 97 10.71 -5.54 -13.69
N THR A 98 10.00 -6.43 -13.00
CA THR A 98 10.46 -6.99 -11.72
C THR A 98 11.82 -7.64 -11.80
N ASP A 99 12.08 -8.48 -12.81
CA ASP A 99 13.37 -9.16 -13.05
C ASP A 99 14.53 -8.17 -13.21
N ARG A 100 14.28 -7.05 -13.90
CA ARG A 100 15.28 -6.00 -14.09
C ARG A 100 15.48 -5.17 -12.83
N LEU A 101 14.44 -4.98 -12.01
CA LEU A 101 14.60 -4.33 -10.72
C LEU A 101 15.41 -5.22 -9.75
N VAL A 102 15.19 -6.54 -9.75
CA VAL A 102 16.02 -7.51 -9.00
C VAL A 102 17.50 -7.34 -9.32
N GLN A 103 17.85 -7.16 -10.60
CA GLN A 103 19.22 -6.91 -11.04
C GLN A 103 19.71 -5.52 -10.62
N LYS A 104 18.89 -4.48 -10.84
CA LYS A 104 19.25 -3.08 -10.54
C LYS A 104 19.61 -2.86 -9.07
N ILE A 105 18.88 -3.48 -8.15
CA ILE A 105 19.14 -3.31 -6.70
C ILE A 105 20.40 -4.04 -6.22
N GLN A 106 21.08 -4.82 -7.06
CA GLN A 106 22.37 -5.42 -6.72
C GLN A 106 23.55 -4.46 -6.90
N ALA A 107 23.36 -3.36 -7.63
CA ALA A 107 24.40 -2.36 -7.77
C ALA A 107 24.74 -1.73 -6.41
N GLU A 108 26.04 -1.64 -6.10
CA GLU A 108 26.54 -1.17 -4.79
C GLU A 108 25.99 0.22 -4.42
N GLU A 109 25.92 1.13 -5.40
CA GLU A 109 25.33 2.46 -5.23
C GLU A 109 23.85 2.42 -4.82
N VAL A 110 23.07 1.45 -5.30
CA VAL A 110 21.65 1.30 -4.96
C VAL A 110 21.52 0.66 -3.59
N GLN A 111 22.36 -0.33 -3.27
CA GLN A 111 22.37 -0.95 -1.95
C GLN A 111 22.73 0.05 -0.85
N GLN A 112 23.68 0.96 -1.11
CA GLN A 112 24.01 2.00 -0.14
C GLN A 112 22.83 2.94 0.13
N LYS A 113 22.12 3.35 -0.92
CA LYS A 113 20.89 4.14 -0.80
C LYS A 113 19.80 3.41 -0.02
N ILE A 114 19.64 2.10 -0.24
CA ILE A 114 18.69 1.27 0.51
C ILE A 114 19.02 1.26 2.01
N LYS A 115 20.30 1.12 2.39
CA LYS A 115 20.72 1.10 3.80
C LYS A 115 20.42 2.41 4.53
N GLU A 116 20.50 3.53 3.84
CA GLU A 116 20.35 4.88 4.42
C GLU A 116 18.91 5.37 4.48
N ALA A 117 18.02 4.83 3.65
CA ALA A 117 16.65 5.34 3.53
C ALA A 117 15.80 5.09 4.78
N ASN A 118 14.97 6.07 5.15
CA ASN A 118 13.94 5.92 6.18
C ASN A 118 12.64 5.38 5.59
N ILE A 119 12.32 5.81 4.36
CA ILE A 119 11.15 5.39 3.59
C ILE A 119 11.65 4.82 2.26
N ILE A 120 11.15 3.67 1.87
CA ILE A 120 11.47 3.04 0.58
C ILE A 120 10.17 2.73 -0.15
N THR A 121 9.94 3.43 -1.26
CA THR A 121 8.81 3.13 -2.15
C THR A 121 9.25 2.17 -3.25
N ILE A 122 8.45 1.13 -3.45
CA ILE A 122 8.62 0.16 -4.54
C ILE A 122 7.31 0.06 -5.31
N ASN A 123 7.32 0.59 -6.53
CA ASN A 123 6.22 0.42 -7.47
C ASN A 123 6.74 -0.26 -8.75
N ILE A 124 6.38 -1.53 -8.96
CA ILE A 124 6.89 -2.33 -10.06
C ILE A 124 5.88 -3.42 -10.43
N GLY A 125 5.88 -3.85 -11.69
CA GLY A 125 5.13 -5.04 -12.15
C GLY A 125 4.17 -4.78 -13.28
N GLY A 126 3.76 -3.52 -13.52
CA GLY A 126 2.87 -3.20 -14.64
C GLY A 126 3.44 -3.63 -15.99
N ASN A 127 4.77 -3.50 -16.15
CA ASN A 127 5.47 -3.87 -17.38
C ASN A 127 5.63 -5.37 -17.62
N ASN A 128 5.45 -6.21 -16.62
CA ASN A 128 5.49 -7.66 -16.77
C ASN A 128 4.34 -8.14 -17.68
N LEU A 129 3.16 -7.54 -17.52
CA LEU A 129 1.99 -7.86 -18.34
C LEU A 129 2.15 -7.45 -19.81
N PHE A 130 2.91 -6.38 -20.11
CA PHE A 130 3.15 -5.93 -21.48
C PHE A 130 4.09 -6.86 -22.28
N ARG A 131 4.81 -7.78 -21.61
CA ARG A 131 5.68 -8.75 -22.29
C ARG A 131 4.96 -10.00 -22.78
N LEU A 132 3.72 -10.21 -22.34
CA LEU A 132 2.97 -11.41 -22.68
C LEU A 132 2.44 -11.33 -24.12
N ASN A 133 2.62 -12.43 -24.86
CA ASN A 133 2.02 -12.57 -26.18
C ASN A 133 0.49 -12.56 -26.04
N ARG A 134 -0.17 -11.66 -26.77
CA ARG A 134 -1.62 -11.50 -26.77
C ARG A 134 -2.31 -12.34 -27.84
N ASP A 135 -1.55 -12.86 -28.80
CA ASP A 135 -2.05 -13.66 -29.92
C ASP A 135 -1.98 -15.16 -29.61
N VAL A 136 -2.60 -15.57 -28.50
CA VAL A 136 -2.66 -16.97 -28.06
C VAL A 136 -4.09 -17.38 -27.72
N GLY A 137 -4.41 -18.67 -27.87
CA GLY A 137 -5.71 -19.20 -27.45
C GLY A 137 -5.92 -19.05 -25.93
N VAL A 138 -7.18 -18.98 -25.49
CA VAL A 138 -7.56 -18.70 -24.09
C VAL A 138 -6.84 -19.59 -23.06
N ILE A 139 -6.75 -20.89 -23.32
CA ILE A 139 -6.10 -21.85 -22.39
C ILE A 139 -4.61 -21.53 -22.22
N ASP A 140 -3.92 -21.24 -23.32
CA ASP A 140 -2.48 -20.94 -23.29
C ASP A 140 -2.23 -19.55 -22.71
N GLY A 141 -3.12 -18.58 -22.97
CA GLY A 141 -3.12 -17.28 -22.30
C GLY A 141 -3.21 -17.39 -20.78
N ILE A 142 -4.12 -18.20 -20.26
CA ILE A 142 -4.25 -18.44 -18.81
C ILE A 142 -2.98 -19.08 -18.24
N LYS A 143 -2.39 -20.07 -18.92
CA LYS A 143 -1.14 -20.70 -18.48
C LYS A 143 0.02 -19.70 -18.45
N MET A 144 0.13 -18.87 -19.49
CA MET A 144 1.16 -17.83 -19.57
C MET A 144 1.02 -16.80 -18.44
N LEU A 145 -0.20 -16.34 -18.17
CA LEU A 145 -0.47 -15.38 -17.10
C LEU A 145 -0.18 -15.97 -15.71
N ASN A 146 -0.53 -17.24 -15.46
CA ASN A 146 -0.20 -17.92 -14.21
C ASN A 146 1.32 -18.09 -14.01
N LYS A 147 2.05 -18.40 -15.09
CA LYS A 147 3.51 -18.46 -15.06
C LYS A 147 4.11 -17.09 -14.76
N GLU A 148 3.62 -16.04 -15.43
CA GLU A 148 4.10 -14.68 -15.20
C GLU A 148 3.78 -14.19 -13.78
N LYS A 149 2.60 -14.52 -13.24
CA LYS A 149 2.26 -14.27 -11.84
C LYS A 149 3.31 -14.87 -10.90
N THR A 150 3.71 -16.11 -11.15
CA THR A 150 4.68 -16.81 -10.31
C THR A 150 6.03 -16.10 -10.34
N HIS A 151 6.49 -15.70 -11.52
CA HIS A 151 7.74 -14.92 -11.66
C HIS A 151 7.65 -13.54 -10.99
N PHE A 152 6.55 -12.81 -11.20
CA PHE A 152 6.31 -11.55 -10.52
C PHE A 152 6.38 -11.69 -9.00
N GLU A 153 5.71 -12.70 -8.45
CA GLU A 153 5.67 -12.94 -7.00
C GLU A 153 7.06 -13.30 -6.45
N GLU A 154 7.82 -14.14 -7.15
CA GLU A 154 9.20 -14.50 -6.79
C GLU A 154 10.13 -13.28 -6.83
N ASP A 155 10.04 -12.46 -7.88
CA ASP A 155 10.86 -11.27 -8.02
C ASP A 155 10.55 -10.23 -6.95
N VAL A 156 9.27 -9.94 -6.69
CA VAL A 156 8.88 -8.99 -5.63
C VAL A 156 9.32 -9.50 -4.26
N LYS A 157 9.22 -10.80 -3.98
CA LYS A 157 9.80 -11.41 -2.77
C LYS A 157 11.31 -11.20 -2.70
N ASN A 158 12.04 -11.38 -3.79
CA ASN A 158 13.48 -11.18 -3.83
C ASN A 158 13.88 -9.72 -3.64
N ILE A 159 13.14 -8.79 -4.23
CA ILE A 159 13.33 -7.34 -4.05
C ILE A 159 13.13 -6.99 -2.57
N VAL A 160 11.98 -7.35 -1.99
CA VAL A 160 11.65 -7.04 -0.60
C VAL A 160 12.62 -7.71 0.37
N LYS A 161 13.01 -8.96 0.12
CA LYS A 161 14.03 -9.67 0.92
C LYS A 161 15.37 -8.95 0.90
N THR A 162 15.80 -8.49 -0.28
CA THR A 162 17.06 -7.72 -0.42
C THR A 162 16.97 -6.42 0.37
N VAL A 163 15.88 -5.67 0.21
CA VAL A 163 15.65 -4.42 0.95
C VAL A 163 15.65 -4.66 2.46
N ARG A 164 14.94 -5.67 2.95
CA ARG A 164 14.86 -5.99 4.39
C ARG A 164 16.18 -6.50 4.97
N THR A 165 16.96 -7.21 4.17
CA THR A 165 18.31 -7.65 4.57
C THR A 165 19.25 -6.46 4.77
N LEU A 166 19.16 -5.46 3.89
CA LEU A 166 19.99 -4.26 3.95
C LEU A 166 19.47 -3.22 4.95
N ASN A 167 18.15 -3.13 5.11
CA ASN A 167 17.48 -2.15 5.95
C ASN A 167 16.18 -2.71 6.55
N PRO A 168 16.27 -3.33 7.74
CA PRO A 168 15.11 -3.91 8.41
C PRO A 168 14.13 -2.87 8.97
N ASN A 169 14.55 -1.60 9.12
CA ASN A 169 13.79 -0.59 9.86
C ASN A 169 13.04 0.41 8.96
N ALA A 170 13.43 0.53 7.68
CA ALA A 170 12.75 1.43 6.74
C ALA A 170 11.27 1.11 6.60
N LEU A 171 10.43 2.15 6.57
CA LEU A 171 9.03 1.98 6.18
C LEU A 171 8.96 1.67 4.68
N LEU A 172 8.43 0.49 4.36
CA LEU A 172 8.28 0.03 2.99
C LEU A 172 6.91 0.43 2.45
N ILE A 173 6.90 1.09 1.30
CA ILE A 173 5.69 1.48 0.59
C ILE A 173 5.60 0.64 -0.68
N LEU A 174 4.76 -0.38 -0.67
CA LEU A 174 4.42 -1.13 -1.89
C LEU A 174 3.18 -0.51 -2.54
N SER A 175 2.91 -0.87 -3.78
CA SER A 175 1.73 -0.39 -4.52
C SER A 175 1.01 -1.54 -5.18
N GLU A 176 -0.32 -1.46 -5.21
CA GLU A 176 -1.12 -2.30 -6.09
C GLU A 176 -0.79 -2.03 -7.57
N LEU A 177 -0.89 -3.08 -8.37
CA LEU A 177 -1.05 -2.96 -9.80
C LEU A 177 -2.50 -2.57 -10.12
N TYR A 178 -2.68 -1.75 -11.14
CA TYR A 178 -3.99 -1.36 -11.65
C TYR A 178 -4.06 -1.54 -13.17
N ASN A 179 -5.27 -1.78 -13.67
CA ASN A 179 -5.56 -1.77 -15.11
C ASN A 179 -6.22 -0.42 -15.47
N PRO A 180 -5.51 0.50 -16.13
CA PRO A 180 -6.11 1.72 -16.63
C PRO A 180 -6.94 1.53 -17.91
N LEU A 181 -6.89 0.36 -18.55
CA LEU A 181 -7.60 0.11 -19.80
C LEU A 181 -9.09 -0.16 -19.55
N GLN A 182 -9.93 0.31 -20.47
CA GLN A 182 -11.38 0.15 -20.40
C GLN A 182 -11.82 -1.29 -20.73
N LEU A 183 -12.92 -1.72 -20.10
CA LEU A 183 -13.50 -3.07 -20.19
C LEU A 183 -14.02 -3.47 -21.58
N ASP A 184 -14.19 -2.52 -22.50
CA ASP A 184 -14.58 -2.78 -23.89
C ASP A 184 -13.43 -3.34 -24.74
N ASP A 185 -12.20 -3.26 -24.23
CA ASP A 185 -11.06 -4.00 -24.76
C ASP A 185 -11.12 -5.45 -24.26
N SER A 186 -11.18 -6.41 -25.19
CA SER A 186 -11.11 -7.85 -24.88
C SER A 186 -9.92 -8.19 -23.96
N ILE A 187 -8.83 -7.42 -24.04
CA ILE A 187 -7.62 -7.58 -23.22
C ILE A 187 -7.83 -7.07 -21.79
N ALA A 188 -8.67 -6.05 -21.56
CA ALA A 188 -8.94 -5.52 -20.23
C ALA A 188 -9.65 -6.53 -19.33
N SER A 189 -10.55 -7.35 -19.91
CA SER A 189 -11.24 -8.42 -19.18
C SER A 189 -10.26 -9.47 -18.60
N TYR A 190 -9.15 -9.74 -19.31
CA TYR A 190 -8.08 -10.61 -18.84
C TYR A 190 -7.06 -9.88 -17.96
N ALA A 191 -7.00 -8.55 -17.95
CA ALA A 191 -6.13 -7.85 -17.02
C ALA A 191 -6.73 -7.84 -15.61
N ASP A 192 -8.02 -7.53 -15.49
CA ASP A 192 -8.66 -7.36 -14.18
C ASP A 192 -8.76 -8.66 -13.36
N MET A 193 -9.01 -9.79 -14.01
CA MET A 193 -9.09 -11.10 -13.33
C MET A 193 -7.76 -11.54 -12.71
N PHE A 194 -6.63 -11.09 -13.25
CA PHE A 194 -5.31 -11.52 -12.79
C PHE A 194 -4.68 -10.52 -11.82
N LEU A 195 -5.07 -9.25 -11.90
CA LEU A 195 -4.61 -8.23 -10.96
C LEU A 195 -4.98 -8.53 -9.52
N ASP A 196 -6.13 -9.17 -9.25
CA ASP A 196 -6.52 -9.60 -7.90
C ASP A 196 -5.43 -10.49 -7.28
N GLY A 197 -5.06 -11.58 -7.98
CA GLY A 197 -4.06 -12.52 -7.48
C GLY A 197 -2.65 -11.91 -7.35
N TRP A 198 -2.29 -10.96 -8.20
CA TRP A 198 -1.00 -10.26 -8.10
C TRP A 198 -1.00 -9.28 -6.92
N ASN A 199 -2.07 -8.53 -6.74
CA ASN A 199 -2.22 -7.62 -5.61
C ASN A 199 -2.29 -8.40 -4.28
N ASP A 200 -2.96 -9.55 -4.23
CA ASP A 200 -2.94 -10.45 -3.07
C ASP A 200 -1.52 -10.86 -2.67
N ALA A 201 -0.65 -11.11 -3.66
CA ALA A 201 0.76 -11.38 -3.41
C ALA A 201 1.48 -10.15 -2.83
N VAL A 202 1.25 -8.95 -3.37
CA VAL A 202 1.81 -7.69 -2.83
C VAL A 202 1.38 -7.47 -1.37
N TYR A 203 0.10 -7.63 -1.06
CA TYR A 203 -0.42 -7.51 0.31
C TYR A 203 0.18 -8.58 1.24
N SER A 204 0.29 -9.82 0.78
CA SER A 204 0.89 -10.90 1.57
C SER A 204 2.36 -10.63 1.88
N ILE A 205 3.13 -10.17 0.90
CA ILE A 205 4.54 -9.79 1.04
C ILE A 205 4.67 -8.60 2.00
N SER A 206 3.86 -7.56 1.83
CA SER A 206 3.83 -6.40 2.72
C SER A 206 3.57 -6.81 4.17
N LYS A 207 2.53 -7.62 4.39
CA LYS A 207 2.14 -8.11 5.72
C LYS A 207 3.27 -8.87 6.42
N ALA A 208 4.01 -9.69 5.68
CA ALA A 208 5.12 -10.48 6.20
C ALA A 208 6.41 -9.68 6.47
N ASN A 209 6.50 -8.42 6.00
CA ASN A 209 7.73 -7.63 6.01
C ASN A 209 7.52 -6.24 6.63
N GLN A 210 6.98 -6.17 7.85
CA GLN A 210 6.78 -4.92 8.59
C GLN A 210 8.12 -4.23 8.94
N PRO A 211 8.17 -2.88 9.04
CA PRO A 211 7.06 -1.95 8.86
C PRO A 211 6.76 -1.67 7.38
N SER A 212 5.53 -1.93 6.92
CA SER A 212 5.16 -1.86 5.50
C SER A 212 3.69 -1.51 5.28
N ILE A 213 3.42 -0.75 4.21
CA ILE A 213 2.06 -0.43 3.73
C ILE A 213 1.92 -0.76 2.23
N VAL A 214 0.68 -0.84 1.76
CA VAL A 214 0.35 -0.98 0.34
C VAL A 214 -0.56 0.16 -0.07
N LEU A 215 -0.18 0.89 -1.13
CA LEU A 215 -1.01 1.92 -1.72
C LEU A 215 -2.09 1.27 -2.60
N PRO A 216 -3.39 1.56 -2.37
CA PRO A 216 -4.49 0.95 -3.10
C PRO A 216 -4.72 1.65 -4.45
N ILE A 217 -3.70 1.68 -5.31
CA ILE A 217 -3.69 2.46 -6.55
C ILE A 217 -4.89 2.15 -7.44
N ARG A 218 -5.32 0.88 -7.51
CA ARG A 218 -6.43 0.46 -8.37
C ARG A 218 -7.75 1.14 -8.00
N LYS A 219 -7.98 1.38 -6.71
CA LYS A 219 -9.14 2.13 -6.24
C LYS A 219 -9.01 3.63 -6.48
N LEU A 220 -7.78 4.15 -6.43
CA LEU A 220 -7.50 5.59 -6.53
C LEU A 220 -7.52 6.09 -7.98
N ILE A 221 -7.11 5.24 -8.92
CA ILE A 221 -7.08 5.52 -10.37
C ILE A 221 -8.02 4.51 -11.06
N PRO A 222 -9.35 4.72 -10.99
CA PRO A 222 -10.30 3.86 -11.67
C PRO A 222 -10.27 4.10 -13.19
N ASN A 223 -10.59 3.06 -13.95
CA ASN A 223 -10.49 3.02 -15.41
C ASN A 223 -11.50 3.93 -16.14
N ASP A 224 -12.53 4.43 -15.46
CA ASP A 224 -13.55 5.34 -16.00
C ASP A 224 -13.17 6.82 -15.89
N LYS A 225 -12.02 7.13 -15.27
CA LYS A 225 -11.56 8.51 -14.99
C LYS A 225 -10.41 8.95 -15.89
N LYS A 226 -10.69 9.12 -17.19
CA LYS A 226 -9.70 9.56 -18.19
C LYS A 226 -9.08 10.93 -17.86
N GLU A 227 -9.80 11.79 -17.15
CA GLU A 227 -9.30 13.10 -16.73
C GLU A 227 -8.14 13.01 -15.70
N LEU A 228 -7.90 11.84 -15.11
CA LEU A 228 -6.78 11.57 -14.20
C LEU A 228 -5.54 11.02 -14.91
N LEU A 229 -5.62 10.74 -16.21
CA LEU A 229 -4.54 10.14 -16.99
C LEU A 229 -3.85 11.16 -17.90
N TYR A 230 -2.55 11.00 -18.08
CA TYR A 230 -1.72 11.73 -19.03
C TYR A 230 -1.77 11.06 -20.41
N ASP A 231 -1.71 9.73 -20.43
CA ASP A 231 -1.89 8.89 -21.61
C ASP A 231 -2.93 7.79 -21.35
N GLN A 232 -2.87 6.66 -22.04
CA GLN A 232 -3.83 5.56 -21.84
C GLN A 232 -3.64 4.83 -20.51
N VAL A 233 -2.48 4.98 -19.84
CA VAL A 233 -2.15 4.19 -18.67
C VAL A 233 -1.57 4.99 -17.50
N HIS A 234 -0.79 6.03 -17.75
CA HIS A 234 -0.08 6.79 -16.73
C HIS A 234 -0.94 7.95 -16.17
N PRO A 235 -0.92 8.20 -14.86
CA PRO A 235 -1.61 9.34 -14.28
C PRO A 235 -1.02 10.68 -14.75
N ASN A 236 -1.85 11.71 -14.79
CA ASN A 236 -1.39 13.11 -14.86
C ASN A 236 -1.23 13.68 -13.44
N ASP A 237 -0.92 14.97 -13.33
CA ASP A 237 -0.72 15.65 -12.03
C ASP A 237 -1.91 15.47 -11.07
N LYS A 238 -3.16 15.50 -11.55
CA LYS A 238 -4.35 15.29 -10.69
C LYS A 238 -4.44 13.85 -10.18
N GLY A 239 -4.15 12.88 -11.05
CA GLY A 239 -4.13 11.46 -10.64
C GLY A 239 -3.02 11.20 -9.61
N TYR A 240 -1.83 11.77 -9.83
CA TYR A 240 -0.73 11.66 -8.88
C TYR A 240 -1.00 12.35 -7.55
N GLU A 241 -1.70 13.49 -7.54
CA GLU A 241 -2.14 14.16 -6.32
C GLU A 241 -3.06 13.27 -5.47
N ILE A 242 -4.00 12.54 -6.11
CA ILE A 242 -4.88 11.58 -5.41
C ILE A 242 -4.06 10.46 -4.75
N ILE A 243 -3.09 9.90 -5.48
CA ILE A 243 -2.21 8.86 -4.94
C ILE A 243 -1.37 9.42 -3.79
N ALA A 244 -0.80 10.61 -3.95
CA ALA A 244 0.01 11.27 -2.94
C ALA A 244 -0.76 11.51 -1.64
N ASN A 245 -2.01 12.00 -1.74
CA ASN A 245 -2.86 12.22 -0.57
C ASN A 245 -3.13 10.91 0.20
N ALA A 246 -3.36 9.81 -0.52
CA ALA A 246 -3.55 8.50 0.09
C ALA A 246 -2.25 7.97 0.74
N PHE A 247 -1.10 8.15 0.08
CA PHE A 247 0.22 7.85 0.63
C PHE A 247 0.43 8.61 1.95
N THR A 248 0.35 9.93 1.92
CA THR A 248 0.58 10.81 3.08
C THR A 248 -0.28 10.39 4.26
N LYS A 249 -1.58 10.19 4.02
CA LYS A 249 -2.51 9.75 5.06
C LYS A 249 -2.11 8.41 5.66
N GLN A 250 -1.72 7.43 4.85
CA GLN A 250 -1.32 6.12 5.34
C GLN A 250 -0.03 6.20 6.16
N VAL A 251 0.98 6.94 5.71
CA VAL A 251 2.24 7.08 6.48
C VAL A 251 2.03 7.78 7.82
N LEU A 252 1.29 8.89 7.85
CA LEU A 252 1.03 9.65 9.08
C LEU A 252 0.15 8.90 10.09
N SER A 253 -0.63 7.91 9.62
CA SER A 253 -1.52 7.10 10.47
C SER A 253 -0.99 5.67 10.72
N TYR A 254 0.13 5.30 10.11
CA TYR A 254 0.69 3.96 10.24
C TYR A 254 1.19 3.74 11.67
N LYS A 255 0.74 2.64 12.29
CA LYS A 255 1.07 2.22 13.66
C LYS A 255 2.00 1.01 13.60
N TYR A 256 2.85 0.87 14.61
CA TYR A 256 3.65 -0.36 14.80
C TYR A 256 2.77 -1.60 15.02
#